data_AF-A0A0D2RHU4-F1
#
_entry.id   AF-A0A0D2RHU4-F1
#
_cell.length_a   1.000
_cell.length_b   1.000
_cell.length_c   1.000
_cell.angle_alpha   90.00
_cell.angle_beta   90.00
_cell.angle_gamma   90.00
#
_symmetry.space_group_name_H-M   'P 1'
#
loop_
_entity.id
_entity.type
_entity.pdbx_description
1 polymer ?
#
loop_
_entity_poly.entity_id
_entity_poly.type
_entity_poly.pdbx_seq_one_letter_code
_entity_poly.pdbx_strand_id
1 'polypeptide(L)'
;MDVKKSKATVALMMMFMMLFLVNFPGCFSAASQQPNNKKSTHLKPHNGFHSSFLFPVTGNVYPLGYYSISLSIGNPPKVFEFDIDTGSDLTWVQCDAPCTGCTKPIDHLYKPQKHILVSCEHPSCGVVHFPESPHCEKPDDQCDFEIDYVDHGSVLGVVVADVFSLRFMNGSLIHLPLTFGCAYDLKNPGPYDPPAAGVLGLSNGKASILSQLRSFDLTRNVLGHCLSGKGGGFLFLGDDLVPSGMSWMPVSANSKHYLSSPAEVFFDGKPTGIKDLKVVFDSGSSYTYFGFQVYEGVLTLVSKRVGVFPLRVIFKLFLRN
;
A
#
# COMPACT_ATOMS: atom_id res chain seq x y z
N MET A 1 -36.44 -46.70 11.58
CA MET A 1 -35.22 -46.98 10.78
C MET A 1 -34.46 -45.70 10.38
N ASP A 2 -34.69 -44.54 11.01
CA ASP A 2 -34.26 -43.23 10.47
C ASP A 2 -33.34 -42.36 11.33
N VAL A 3 -32.79 -42.87 12.43
CA VAL A 3 -31.84 -42.08 13.26
C VAL A 3 -30.38 -42.35 12.91
N LYS A 4 -30.08 -43.51 12.28
CA LYS A 4 -28.71 -43.88 11.86
C LYS A 4 -28.25 -43.21 10.57
N LYS A 5 -29.15 -42.88 9.63
CA LYS A 5 -28.81 -42.21 8.36
C LYS A 5 -28.43 -40.74 8.57
N SER A 6 -29.10 -40.02 9.46
CA SER A 6 -28.83 -38.59 9.73
C SER A 6 -27.43 -38.35 10.34
N LYS A 7 -26.98 -39.21 11.25
CA LYS A 7 -25.64 -39.09 11.87
C LYS A 7 -24.49 -39.38 10.89
N ALA A 8 -24.71 -40.28 9.92
CA ALA A 8 -23.71 -40.60 8.90
C ALA A 8 -23.52 -39.45 7.90
N THR A 9 -24.61 -38.76 7.51
CA THR A 9 -24.54 -37.63 6.57
C THR A 9 -23.88 -36.39 7.20
N VAL A 10 -24.13 -36.14 8.50
CA VAL A 10 -23.48 -35.03 9.24
C VAL A 10 -21.99 -35.31 9.48
N ALA A 11 -21.63 -36.56 9.79
CA ALA A 11 -20.23 -36.96 9.93
C ALA A 11 -19.46 -36.84 8.59
N LEU A 12 -20.09 -37.20 7.47
CA LEU A 12 -19.48 -37.10 6.14
C LEU A 12 -19.32 -35.64 5.67
N MET A 13 -20.28 -34.75 5.98
CA MET A 13 -20.16 -33.30 5.73
C MET A 13 -19.07 -32.65 6.59
N MET A 14 -18.92 -33.04 7.86
CA MET A 14 -17.83 -32.52 8.71
C MET A 14 -16.46 -33.03 8.27
N MET A 15 -16.36 -34.27 7.76
CA MET A 15 -15.11 -34.81 7.22
C MET A 15 -14.70 -34.11 5.92
N PHE A 16 -15.67 -33.75 5.06
CA PHE A 16 -15.41 -32.97 3.84
C PHE A 16 -15.02 -31.52 4.14
N MET A 17 -15.58 -30.90 5.19
CA MET A 17 -15.22 -29.54 5.61
C MET A 17 -13.82 -29.48 6.25
N MET A 18 -13.37 -30.55 6.91
CA MET A 18 -12.00 -30.69 7.43
C MET A 18 -10.95 -30.91 6.32
N LEU A 19 -11.33 -31.50 5.17
CA LEU A 19 -10.44 -31.72 4.03
C LEU A 19 -10.15 -30.46 3.21
N PHE A 20 -11.00 -29.42 3.28
CA PHE A 20 -10.77 -28.13 2.62
C PHE A 20 -10.00 -27.10 3.45
N LEU A 21 -9.66 -27.41 4.70
CA LEU A 21 -8.85 -26.53 5.56
C LEU A 21 -7.34 -26.81 5.49
N VAL A 22 -6.92 -27.75 4.65
CA VAL A 22 -5.51 -28.09 4.43
C VAL A 22 -5.19 -27.81 2.97
N ASN A 23 -4.83 -26.56 2.66
CA ASN A 23 -3.99 -26.11 1.54
C ASN A 23 -4.22 -24.61 1.21
N PHE A 24 -4.18 -23.75 2.23
CA PHE A 24 -3.75 -22.38 2.06
C PHE A 24 -2.73 -22.09 3.16
N PRO A 25 -1.47 -21.75 2.84
CA PRO A 25 -0.59 -21.14 3.82
C PRO A 25 -1.13 -19.73 4.06
N GLY A 26 -2.12 -19.61 4.94
CA GLY A 26 -2.53 -18.32 5.48
C GLY A 26 -1.34 -17.71 6.23
N CYS A 27 -1.16 -16.38 6.11
CA CYS A 27 -0.15 -15.59 6.82
C CYS A 27 -0.38 -15.62 8.34
N PHE A 28 -0.15 -16.75 9.01
CA PHE A 28 -0.40 -16.92 10.43
C PHE A 28 0.84 -17.18 11.28
N SER A 29 2.05 -17.31 10.71
CA SER A 29 3.20 -17.80 11.48
C SER A 29 4.35 -16.83 11.75
N ALA A 30 4.27 -15.54 11.39
CA ALA A 30 5.38 -14.61 11.65
C ALA A 30 5.16 -13.62 12.81
N ALA A 31 3.91 -13.35 13.21
CA ALA A 31 3.60 -12.22 14.09
C ALA A 31 3.61 -12.52 15.62
N SER A 32 3.93 -13.73 16.08
CA SER A 32 3.93 -14.06 17.53
C SER A 32 5.24 -14.59 18.11
N GLN A 33 6.34 -14.58 17.37
CA GLN A 33 7.63 -15.02 17.94
C GLN A 33 8.38 -13.85 18.58
N GLN A 34 8.23 -13.70 19.90
CA GLN A 34 9.29 -13.10 20.73
C GLN A 34 10.61 -13.86 20.47
N PRO A 35 11.76 -13.18 20.36
CA PRO A 35 13.00 -13.80 19.95
C PRO A 35 13.52 -14.72 21.05
N ASN A 36 13.34 -16.03 20.88
CA ASN A 36 13.99 -17.04 21.70
C ASN A 36 15.41 -17.27 21.18
N ASN A 37 16.40 -17.02 22.05
CA ASN A 37 17.82 -17.27 21.80
C ASN A 37 18.08 -18.67 21.25
N LYS A 38 18.22 -18.82 19.93
CA LYS A 38 18.79 -20.01 19.29
C LYS A 38 19.95 -19.62 18.38
N LYS A 39 21.04 -20.38 18.57
CA LYS A 39 22.40 -20.13 18.06
C LYS A 39 22.42 -19.89 16.55
N SER A 40 23.05 -18.77 16.21
CA SER A 40 23.44 -18.31 14.88
C SER A 40 24.09 -19.41 14.03
N THR A 41 23.37 -19.88 13.01
CA THR A 41 23.99 -20.46 11.82
C THR A 41 24.50 -19.33 10.95
N HIS A 42 25.81 -19.30 10.77
CA HIS A 42 26.65 -18.38 10.01
C HIS A 42 25.95 -17.76 8.77
N LEU A 43 25.41 -16.55 8.93
CA LEU A 43 25.10 -15.65 7.81
C LEU A 43 26.42 -15.01 7.37
N LYS A 44 26.73 -15.13 6.07
CA LYS A 44 27.90 -14.48 5.49
C LYS A 44 27.77 -12.95 5.62
N PRO A 45 28.84 -12.23 5.99
CA PRO A 45 28.79 -10.78 6.07
C PRO A 45 28.79 -10.24 4.63
N HIS A 46 27.63 -9.74 4.17
CA HIS A 46 27.60 -8.90 2.99
C HIS A 46 27.85 -7.45 3.42
N ASN A 47 29.02 -6.93 3.07
CA ASN A 47 29.27 -5.50 3.08
C ASN A 47 28.24 -4.80 2.19
N GLY A 48 27.39 -3.95 2.76
CA GLY A 48 26.82 -2.82 2.03
C GLY A 48 25.33 -2.52 2.17
N PHE A 49 24.50 -3.35 2.81
CA PHE A 49 23.09 -2.99 3.08
C PHE A 49 22.72 -3.30 4.52
N HIS A 50 22.19 -2.28 5.20
CA HIS A 50 21.59 -2.43 6.52
C HIS A 50 20.21 -3.13 6.36
N SER A 51 19.74 -3.73 7.45
CA SER A 51 18.60 -4.66 7.53
C SER A 51 17.29 -4.14 6.87
N SER A 52 16.29 -5.01 6.75
CA SER A 52 14.94 -4.60 6.33
C SER A 52 14.16 -3.91 7.44
N PHE A 53 13.13 -3.15 7.04
CA PHE A 53 12.10 -2.61 7.94
C PHE A 53 10.87 -3.52 7.90
N LEU A 54 10.20 -3.70 9.04
CA LEU A 54 8.96 -4.48 9.16
C LEU A 54 7.93 -3.66 9.95
N PHE A 55 6.77 -3.45 9.35
CA PHE A 55 5.68 -2.68 9.91
C PHE A 55 4.45 -3.59 10.12
N PRO A 56 3.85 -3.60 11.31
CA PRO A 56 2.54 -4.22 11.50
C PRO A 56 1.50 -3.42 10.71
N VAL A 57 0.62 -4.14 10.02
CA VAL A 57 -0.47 -3.53 9.25
C VAL A 57 -1.77 -3.65 10.02
N THR A 58 -2.55 -2.57 10.01
CA THR A 58 -3.94 -2.49 10.50
C THR A 58 -4.91 -2.29 9.33
N GLY A 59 -6.22 -2.39 9.59
CA GLY A 59 -7.24 -2.21 8.56
C GLY A 59 -7.81 -3.52 8.02
N ASN A 60 -8.76 -3.41 7.09
CA ASN A 60 -9.41 -4.51 6.39
C ASN A 60 -10.15 -4.00 5.13
N VAL A 61 -10.47 -4.91 4.21
CA VAL A 61 -11.25 -4.57 3.00
C VAL A 61 -12.68 -4.14 3.35
N TYR A 62 -13.30 -4.76 4.35
CA TYR A 62 -14.64 -4.42 4.82
C TYR A 62 -14.71 -4.51 6.35
N PRO A 63 -15.29 -3.52 7.05
CA PRO A 63 -15.99 -2.35 6.51
C PRO A 63 -15.08 -1.15 6.21
N LEU A 64 -13.78 -1.22 6.53
CA LEU A 64 -12.90 -0.05 6.49
C LEU A 64 -12.50 0.35 5.07
N GLY A 65 -12.17 -0.62 4.22
CA GLY A 65 -11.80 -0.36 2.82
C GLY A 65 -10.34 0.01 2.60
N TYR A 66 -9.47 -0.13 3.60
CA TYR A 66 -8.06 0.27 3.50
C TYR A 66 -7.16 -0.53 4.45
N TYR A 67 -5.85 -0.43 4.25
CA TYR A 67 -4.83 -0.99 5.14
C TYR A 67 -3.79 0.07 5.45
N SER A 68 -3.35 0.14 6.69
CA SER A 68 -2.49 1.22 7.16
C SER A 68 -1.30 0.74 7.99
N ILE A 69 -0.29 1.60 8.10
CA ILE A 69 0.79 1.49 9.07
C ILE A 69 0.91 2.77 9.90
N SER A 70 1.60 2.69 11.02
CA SER A 70 1.95 3.86 11.84
C SER A 70 3.43 4.22 11.69
N LEU A 71 3.72 5.49 11.40
CA LEU A 71 5.08 6.03 11.35
C LEU A 71 5.22 7.21 12.32
N SER A 72 6.43 7.43 12.84
CA SER A 72 6.73 8.54 13.75
C SER A 72 7.52 9.63 13.04
N ILE A 73 7.04 10.88 13.11
CA ILE A 73 7.60 12.05 12.43
C ILE A 73 7.90 13.15 13.46
N GLY A 74 9.01 13.85 13.27
CA GLY A 74 9.41 15.06 14.00
C GLY A 74 10.25 14.80 15.24
N ASN A 75 10.59 15.90 15.92
CA ASN A 75 11.34 15.90 17.18
C ASN A 75 10.72 16.90 18.18
N PRO A 76 10.00 16.44 19.23
CA PRO A 76 9.81 15.04 19.63
C PRO A 76 8.94 14.25 18.63
N PRO A 77 9.15 12.92 18.49
CA PRO A 77 8.40 12.11 17.53
C PRO A 77 6.90 12.04 17.86
N LYS A 78 6.05 12.27 16.85
CA LYS A 78 4.60 12.07 16.90
C LYS A 78 4.17 10.99 15.90
N VAL A 79 3.25 10.12 16.31
CA VAL A 79 2.78 8.99 15.50
C VAL A 79 1.63 9.42 14.59
N PHE A 80 1.71 9.02 13.32
CA PHE A 80 0.66 9.22 12.32
C PHE A 80 0.38 7.90 11.60
N GLU A 81 -0.90 7.68 11.29
CA GLU A 81 -1.35 6.52 10.51
C GLU A 81 -1.38 6.88 9.03
N PHE A 82 -0.84 6.00 8.18
CA PHE A 82 -0.78 6.18 6.74
C PHE A 82 -1.44 5.02 6.02
N ASP A 83 -2.33 5.32 5.09
CA ASP A 83 -2.87 4.34 4.15
C ASP A 83 -1.76 3.85 3.21
N ILE A 84 -1.69 2.54 2.96
CA ILE A 84 -0.62 1.93 2.17
C ILE A 84 -0.98 2.04 0.69
N ASP A 85 -0.20 2.79 -0.07
CA ASP A 85 -0.53 3.11 -1.46
C ASP A 85 0.66 2.88 -2.40
N THR A 86 0.59 1.81 -3.21
CA THR A 86 1.58 1.53 -4.26
C THR A 86 1.21 2.15 -5.61
N GLY A 87 0.06 2.82 -5.70
CA GLY A 87 -0.42 3.58 -6.83
C GLY A 87 0.11 5.02 -6.87
N SER A 88 0.52 5.61 -5.74
CA SER A 88 1.07 6.99 -5.68
C SER A 88 2.52 7.09 -5.20
N ASP A 89 3.21 8.15 -5.64
CA ASP A 89 4.63 8.37 -5.39
C ASP A 89 4.90 9.03 -4.03
N LEU A 90 4.33 10.21 -3.79
CA LEU A 90 4.67 11.07 -2.65
C LEU A 90 3.88 10.62 -1.42
N THR A 91 4.59 10.29 -0.34
CA THR A 91 3.98 10.18 0.99
C THR A 91 3.55 11.56 1.48
N TRP A 92 2.35 11.69 2.04
CA TRP A 92 1.87 12.94 2.63
C TRP A 92 1.03 12.70 3.88
N VAL A 93 0.94 13.72 4.73
CA VAL A 93 0.14 13.72 5.97
C VAL A 93 -0.67 15.01 6.07
N GLN A 94 -1.89 14.91 6.60
CA GLN A 94 -2.74 16.06 6.90
C GLN A 94 -2.04 16.95 7.94
N CYS A 95 -1.93 18.25 7.65
CA CYS A 95 -1.17 19.17 8.46
C CYS A 95 -1.91 20.47 8.81
N ASP A 96 -1.53 21.07 9.93
CA ASP A 96 -2.05 22.30 10.51
C ASP A 96 -1.38 23.53 9.86
N ALA A 97 -1.67 23.72 8.57
CA ALA A 97 -1.30 24.89 7.80
C ALA A 97 -2.59 25.45 7.19
N PRO A 98 -3.36 26.21 7.99
CA PRO A 98 -4.82 26.28 7.95
C PRO A 98 -5.51 25.23 7.05
N CYS A 99 -5.83 24.05 7.62
CA CYS A 99 -6.35 22.98 6.79
C CYS A 99 -7.81 23.17 6.37
N THR A 100 -8.08 22.99 5.07
CA THR A 100 -9.38 22.88 4.44
C THR A 100 -9.63 21.42 4.03
N GLY A 101 -10.77 20.85 4.44
CA GLY A 101 -11.14 19.48 4.08
C GLY A 101 -10.41 18.37 4.84
N CYS A 102 -9.53 18.69 5.79
CA CYS A 102 -8.98 17.71 6.73
C CYS A 102 -10.08 17.04 7.55
N THR A 103 -9.88 15.75 7.83
CA THR A 103 -10.80 14.93 8.63
C THR A 103 -10.27 14.62 10.01
N LYS A 104 -8.99 14.89 10.28
CA LYS A 104 -8.40 14.72 11.61
C LYS A 104 -8.64 15.96 12.49
N PRO A 105 -8.85 15.77 13.81
CA PRO A 105 -8.81 16.86 14.77
C PRO A 105 -7.50 17.66 14.69
N ILE A 106 -7.56 18.97 14.96
CA ILE A 106 -6.42 19.90 14.83
C ILE A 106 -5.20 19.46 15.66
N ASP A 107 -5.42 18.92 16.86
CA ASP A 107 -4.37 18.40 17.72
C ASP A 107 -3.71 17.12 17.17
N HIS A 108 -4.40 16.39 16.30
CA HIS A 108 -3.88 15.23 15.59
C HIS A 108 -3.20 15.58 14.26
N LEU A 109 -3.41 16.78 13.70
CA LEU A 109 -2.69 17.22 12.49
C LEU A 109 -1.17 17.34 12.72
N TYR A 110 -0.40 17.13 11.65
CA TYR A 110 1.03 17.40 11.63
C TYR A 110 1.28 18.91 11.64
N LYS A 111 2.26 19.41 12.41
CA LYS A 111 2.51 20.85 12.54
C LYS A 111 3.87 21.20 11.94
N PRO A 112 3.93 21.66 10.68
CA PRO A 112 5.19 21.98 10.04
C PRO A 112 5.82 23.23 10.68
N GLN A 113 7.15 23.26 10.77
CA GLN A 113 7.89 24.47 11.10
C GLN A 113 8.43 25.12 9.83
N LYS A 114 8.60 26.44 9.80
CA LYS A 114 9.07 27.15 8.60
C LYS A 114 10.43 26.65 8.08
N HIS A 115 11.32 26.25 8.99
CA HIS A 115 12.69 25.85 8.65
C HIS A 115 12.82 24.47 7.99
N ILE A 116 11.75 23.67 7.99
CA ILE A 116 11.70 22.35 7.34
C ILE A 116 10.97 22.36 5.99
N LEU A 117 10.50 23.54 5.55
CA LEU A 117 9.91 23.70 4.22
C LEU A 117 11.00 23.49 3.16
N VAL A 118 10.67 22.71 2.13
CA VAL A 118 11.55 22.52 0.98
C VAL A 118 11.33 23.69 0.02
N SER A 119 12.40 24.38 -0.37
CA SER A 119 12.32 25.45 -1.36
C SER A 119 12.10 24.91 -2.77
N CYS A 120 11.57 25.73 -3.66
CA CYS A 120 11.15 25.34 -4.99
C CYS A 120 12.31 24.84 -5.87
N GLU A 121 13.48 25.49 -5.81
CA GLU A 121 14.68 25.03 -6.52
C GLU A 121 15.45 23.90 -5.80
N HIS A 122 14.98 23.44 -4.64
CA HIS A 122 15.64 22.35 -3.94
C HIS A 122 15.55 21.05 -4.76
N PRO A 123 16.62 20.23 -4.85
CA PRO A 123 16.60 18.99 -5.64
C PRO A 123 15.44 18.04 -5.31
N SER A 124 15.04 17.97 -4.03
CA SER A 124 13.89 17.17 -3.60
C SER A 124 12.57 17.64 -4.21
N CYS A 125 12.39 18.95 -4.44
CA CYS A 125 11.21 19.47 -5.13
C CYS A 125 11.18 18.98 -6.58
N GLY A 126 12.32 19.05 -7.28
CA GLY A 126 12.47 18.49 -8.62
C GLY A 126 12.14 16.99 -8.70
N VAL A 127 12.45 16.22 -7.64
CA VAL A 127 12.08 14.80 -7.56
C VAL A 127 10.57 14.59 -7.44
N VAL A 128 9.86 15.45 -6.71
CA VAL A 128 8.39 15.39 -6.54
C VAL A 128 7.68 15.70 -7.85
N HIS A 129 8.11 16.73 -8.59
CA HIS A 129 7.48 17.14 -9.85
C HIS A 129 7.92 16.34 -11.08
N PHE A 130 8.89 15.43 -10.94
CA PHE A 130 9.36 14.60 -12.06
C PHE A 130 8.19 13.85 -12.72
N PRO A 131 8.09 13.77 -14.07
CA PRO A 131 9.09 14.15 -15.07
C PRO A 131 9.12 15.63 -15.45
N GLU A 132 8.18 16.42 -14.93
CA GLU A 132 8.13 17.86 -15.11
C GLU A 132 9.14 18.54 -14.17
N SER A 133 9.19 19.86 -14.24
CA SER A 133 10.00 20.69 -13.34
C SER A 133 9.08 21.55 -12.49
N PRO A 134 9.44 21.83 -11.22
CA PRO A 134 8.68 22.76 -10.42
C PRO A 134 8.65 24.13 -11.08
N HIS A 135 7.51 24.81 -11.01
CA HIS A 135 7.38 26.17 -11.48
C HIS A 135 7.67 27.13 -10.32
N CYS A 136 8.81 27.81 -10.38
CA CYS A 136 9.25 28.74 -9.34
C CYS A 136 9.21 30.18 -9.85
N GLU A 137 8.51 31.08 -9.16
CA GLU A 137 8.64 32.52 -9.43
C GLU A 137 9.94 33.07 -8.83
N LYS A 138 10.31 32.57 -7.65
CA LYS A 138 11.56 32.83 -6.96
C LYS A 138 12.21 31.53 -6.46
N PRO A 139 13.55 31.48 -6.36
CA PRO A 139 14.25 30.30 -5.87
C PRO A 139 13.86 29.84 -4.45
N ASP A 140 13.50 30.79 -3.59
CA ASP A 140 13.16 30.61 -2.19
C ASP A 140 11.66 30.42 -1.93
N ASP A 141 10.84 30.40 -2.98
CA ASP A 141 9.43 30.02 -2.85
C ASP A 141 9.33 28.60 -2.28
N GLN A 142 8.22 28.30 -1.61
CA GLN A 142 7.95 26.95 -1.12
C GLN A 142 7.68 26.00 -2.29
N CYS A 143 8.05 24.73 -2.12
CA CYS A 143 7.70 23.68 -3.07
C CYS A 143 6.27 23.18 -2.80
N ASP A 144 5.32 23.59 -3.62
CA ASP A 144 3.93 23.12 -3.54
C ASP A 144 3.77 21.78 -4.28
N PHE A 145 2.86 20.92 -3.82
CA PHE A 145 2.49 19.71 -4.55
C PHE A 145 0.97 19.61 -4.67
N GLU A 146 0.52 18.95 -5.73
CA GLU A 146 -0.87 18.57 -5.95
C GLU A 146 -0.90 17.12 -6.42
N ILE A 147 -1.82 16.33 -5.86
CA ILE A 147 -2.08 14.94 -6.24
C ILE A 147 -3.56 14.81 -6.54
N ASP A 148 -3.87 14.36 -7.75
CA ASP A 148 -5.20 13.94 -8.17
C ASP A 148 -5.30 12.42 -8.14
N TYR A 149 -6.24 11.91 -7.37
CA TYR A 149 -6.56 10.48 -7.28
C TYR A 149 -7.62 10.08 -8.31
N VAL A 150 -7.56 8.82 -8.73
CA VAL A 150 -8.47 8.26 -9.76
C VAL A 150 -9.94 8.25 -9.29
N ASP A 151 -10.17 8.29 -7.98
CA ASP A 151 -11.51 8.35 -7.36
C ASP A 151 -12.05 9.79 -7.24
N HIS A 152 -11.39 10.77 -7.87
CA HIS A 152 -11.71 12.20 -7.86
C HIS A 152 -11.39 12.93 -6.56
N GLY A 153 -10.71 12.28 -5.62
CA GLY A 153 -10.06 12.97 -4.51
C GLY A 153 -8.86 13.77 -5.00
N SER A 154 -8.63 14.94 -4.42
CA SER A 154 -7.39 15.68 -4.65
C SER A 154 -6.83 16.27 -3.38
N VAL A 155 -5.50 16.40 -3.35
CA VAL A 155 -4.76 16.85 -2.20
C VAL A 155 -3.72 17.86 -2.65
N LEU A 156 -3.77 19.05 -2.05
CA LEU A 156 -2.78 20.10 -2.22
C LEU A 156 -2.07 20.41 -0.91
N GLY A 157 -0.79 20.71 -1.01
CA GLY A 157 0.05 20.99 0.14
C GLY A 157 1.44 21.49 -0.22
N VAL A 158 2.31 21.52 0.79
CA VAL A 158 3.73 21.88 0.66
C VAL A 158 4.64 20.70 0.96
N VAL A 159 5.76 20.63 0.26
CA VAL A 159 6.80 19.63 0.49
C VAL A 159 7.66 20.07 1.69
N VAL A 160 7.85 19.15 2.63
CA VAL A 160 8.66 19.33 3.84
C VAL A 160 9.70 18.23 3.96
N ALA A 161 10.77 18.49 4.70
CA ALA A 161 11.76 17.50 5.08
C ALA A 161 11.91 17.48 6.61
N ASP A 162 11.41 16.43 7.25
CA ASP A 162 11.48 16.24 8.71
C ASP A 162 11.91 14.81 9.05
N VAL A 163 12.27 14.59 10.32
CA VAL A 163 12.88 13.37 10.82
C VAL A 163 11.84 12.27 11.00
N PHE A 164 12.03 11.15 10.30
CA PHE A 164 11.31 9.90 10.56
C PHE A 164 12.10 9.04 11.54
N SER A 165 11.40 8.39 12.46
CA SER A 165 11.99 7.40 13.38
C SER A 165 11.59 6.00 12.95
N LEU A 166 12.52 5.25 12.35
CA LEU A 166 12.26 3.92 11.78
C LEU A 166 13.07 2.85 12.50
N ARG A 167 12.45 1.69 12.71
CA ARG A 167 13.08 0.55 13.39
C ARG A 167 13.38 -0.57 12.39
N PHE A 168 14.65 -0.94 12.31
CA PHE A 168 15.09 -2.12 11.57
C PHE A 168 14.64 -3.41 12.24
N MET A 169 14.55 -4.49 11.47
CA MET A 169 14.20 -5.82 12.00
C MET A 169 15.20 -6.35 13.04
N ASN A 170 16.46 -5.94 12.96
CA ASN A 170 17.48 -6.26 13.97
C ASN A 170 17.30 -5.48 15.29
N GLY A 171 16.29 -4.61 15.38
CA GLY A 171 15.94 -3.81 16.56
C GLY A 171 16.56 -2.42 16.61
N SER A 172 17.55 -2.10 15.75
CA SER A 172 18.17 -0.77 15.74
C SER A 172 17.18 0.30 15.28
N LEU A 173 17.27 1.48 15.89
CA LEU A 173 16.47 2.64 15.56
C LEU A 173 17.32 3.61 14.75
N ILE A 174 16.74 4.16 13.68
CA ILE A 174 17.34 5.23 12.89
C ILE A 174 16.41 6.43 12.86
N HIS A 175 17.03 7.61 12.94
CA HIS A 175 16.38 8.90 12.77
C HIS A 175 16.98 9.56 11.53
N LEU A 176 16.16 9.84 10.53
CA LEU A 176 16.63 10.41 9.27
C LEU A 176 15.61 11.39 8.68
N PRO A 177 16.06 12.47 8.04
CA PRO A 177 15.18 13.37 7.32
C PRO A 177 14.65 12.66 6.06
N LEU A 178 13.33 12.59 5.92
CA LEU A 178 12.67 12.18 4.68
C LEU A 178 11.87 13.36 4.14
N THR A 179 11.78 13.45 2.81
CA THR A 179 10.94 14.41 2.10
C THR A 179 9.53 13.84 1.95
N PHE A 180 8.51 14.60 2.33
CA PHE A 180 7.09 14.20 2.26
C PHE A 180 6.19 15.43 2.13
N GLY A 181 4.91 15.21 1.85
CA GLY A 181 3.90 16.26 1.75
C GLY A 181 3.24 16.61 3.08
N CYS A 182 3.14 17.90 3.38
CA CYS A 182 2.23 18.48 4.36
C CYS A 182 0.98 18.95 3.61
N ALA A 183 -0.07 18.13 3.65
CA ALA A 183 -1.33 18.36 2.96
C ALA A 183 -2.29 19.22 3.79
N TYR A 184 -2.82 20.29 3.20
CA TYR A 184 -3.73 21.20 3.89
C TYR A 184 -4.97 21.62 3.09
N ASP A 185 -5.10 21.25 1.81
CA ASP A 185 -6.35 21.39 1.06
C ASP A 185 -6.73 20.03 0.47
N LEU A 186 -7.74 19.39 1.06
CA LEU A 186 -8.24 18.09 0.65
C LEU A 186 -9.65 18.25 0.07
N LYS A 187 -9.84 17.77 -1.16
CA LYS A 187 -11.14 17.79 -1.86
C LYS A 187 -11.60 16.37 -2.14
N ASN A 188 -12.90 16.15 -2.02
CA ASN A 188 -13.54 14.85 -2.24
C ASN A 188 -12.75 13.67 -1.64
N PRO A 189 -12.44 13.67 -0.33
CA PRO A 189 -11.49 12.71 0.25
C PRO A 189 -12.00 11.25 0.31
N GLY A 190 -12.99 10.89 -0.51
CA GLY A 190 -13.69 9.62 -0.54
C GLY A 190 -15.10 9.69 0.06
N PRO A 191 -15.93 8.66 -0.13
CA PRO A 191 -17.26 8.55 0.49
C PRO A 191 -17.20 8.27 2.00
N TYR A 192 -16.02 8.01 2.54
CA TYR A 192 -15.75 7.80 3.95
C TYR A 192 -14.61 8.76 4.33
N ASP A 193 -14.67 9.39 5.50
CA ASP A 193 -13.57 10.23 6.03
C ASP A 193 -12.25 9.46 5.90
N PRO A 194 -11.15 10.03 5.36
CA PRO A 194 -9.84 9.39 5.31
C PRO A 194 -9.52 8.82 6.68
N PRO A 195 -9.53 7.50 6.80
CA PRO A 195 -9.46 6.87 8.11
C PRO A 195 -8.00 6.89 8.61
N ALA A 196 -7.03 7.00 7.70
CA ALA A 196 -5.64 7.36 7.99
C ALA A 196 -5.43 8.89 8.06
N ALA A 197 -4.34 9.32 8.73
CA ALA A 197 -3.91 10.72 8.77
C ALA A 197 -3.22 11.18 7.48
N GLY A 198 -2.90 10.24 6.58
CA GLY A 198 -2.22 10.51 5.33
C GLY A 198 -2.10 9.26 4.47
N VAL A 199 -1.32 9.36 3.40
CA VAL A 199 -1.03 8.25 2.46
C VAL A 199 0.48 7.99 2.43
N LEU A 200 0.85 6.73 2.53
CA LEU A 200 2.21 6.22 2.35
C LEU A 200 2.42 5.86 0.88
N GLY A 201 2.96 6.82 0.12
CA GLY A 201 3.35 6.62 -1.28
C GLY A 201 4.51 5.63 -1.41
N LEU A 202 4.25 4.51 -2.07
CA LEU A 202 5.15 3.37 -2.25
C LEU A 202 5.31 2.97 -3.71
N SER A 203 4.94 3.83 -4.66
CA SER A 203 5.18 3.54 -6.07
C SER A 203 6.69 3.38 -6.40
N ASN A 204 6.97 3.01 -7.64
CA ASN A 204 8.32 2.95 -8.21
C ASN A 204 8.91 4.34 -8.54
N GLY A 205 8.24 5.43 -8.14
CA GLY A 205 8.72 6.80 -8.31
C GLY A 205 9.86 7.16 -7.37
N LYS A 206 10.69 8.13 -7.75
CA LYS A 206 11.85 8.58 -6.96
C LYS A 206 11.48 9.32 -5.67
N ALA A 207 10.28 9.88 -5.60
CA ALA A 207 9.77 10.58 -4.41
C ALA A 207 9.28 9.61 -3.31
N SER A 208 9.06 8.33 -3.62
CA SER A 208 8.56 7.35 -2.64
C SER A 208 9.54 7.15 -1.50
N ILE A 209 9.01 6.83 -0.30
CA ILE A 209 9.85 6.61 0.88
C ILE A 209 10.83 5.46 0.64
N LEU A 210 10.42 4.40 -0.08
CA LEU A 210 11.32 3.30 -0.42
C LEU A 210 12.53 3.78 -1.27
N SER A 211 12.27 4.60 -2.29
CA SER A 211 13.34 5.19 -3.12
C SER A 211 14.29 6.08 -2.31
N GLN A 212 13.74 6.86 -1.36
CA GLN A 212 14.55 7.68 -0.45
C GLN A 212 15.42 6.81 0.47
N LEU A 213 14.86 5.77 1.11
CA LEU A 213 15.60 4.85 1.98
C LEU A 213 16.73 4.13 1.23
N ARG A 214 16.47 3.74 -0.02
CA ARG A 214 17.50 3.17 -0.90
C ARG A 214 18.57 4.19 -1.27
N SER A 215 18.23 5.47 -1.43
CA SER A 215 19.21 6.53 -1.71
C SER A 215 20.17 6.82 -0.55
N PHE A 216 19.78 6.46 0.67
CA PHE A 216 20.62 6.49 1.86
C PHE A 216 21.39 5.17 2.10
N ASP A 217 21.37 4.23 1.15
CA ASP A 217 21.96 2.89 1.26
C ASP A 217 21.48 2.08 2.50
N LEU A 218 20.27 2.38 2.99
CA LEU A 218 19.74 1.74 4.20
C LEU A 218 19.10 0.39 3.96
N THR A 219 18.54 0.17 2.78
CA THR A 219 17.85 -1.07 2.41
C THR A 219 17.84 -1.24 0.89
N ARG A 220 17.59 -2.46 0.43
CA ARG A 220 17.35 -2.72 -1.00
C ARG A 220 16.04 -2.06 -1.45
N ASN A 221 15.95 -1.75 -2.73
CA ASN A 221 14.71 -1.23 -3.35
C ASN A 221 13.69 -2.36 -3.55
N VAL A 222 13.28 -2.99 -2.46
CA VAL A 222 12.34 -4.12 -2.44
C VAL A 222 11.24 -3.79 -1.44
N LEU A 223 10.01 -4.02 -1.87
CA LEU A 223 8.80 -3.84 -1.09
C LEU A 223 8.01 -5.14 -1.13
N GLY A 224 7.44 -5.53 0.00
CA GLY A 224 6.42 -6.57 0.03
C GLY A 224 5.43 -6.37 1.16
N HIS A 225 4.23 -6.89 0.97
CA HIS A 225 3.18 -6.88 1.98
C HIS A 225 2.41 -8.20 1.99
N CYS A 226 1.94 -8.61 3.17
CA CYS A 226 0.90 -9.62 3.29
C CYS A 226 -0.32 -9.00 3.99
N LEU A 227 -1.40 -8.79 3.24
CA LEU A 227 -2.65 -8.22 3.73
C LEU A 227 -3.65 -9.36 3.95
N SER A 228 -4.15 -9.50 5.18
CA SER A 228 -5.05 -10.59 5.56
C SER A 228 -6.50 -10.22 5.23
N GLY A 229 -7.23 -11.12 4.55
CA GLY A 229 -8.68 -10.95 4.33
C GLY A 229 -9.52 -10.89 5.60
N LYS A 230 -8.96 -11.24 6.77
CA LYS A 230 -9.58 -11.07 8.09
C LYS A 230 -9.20 -9.72 8.76
N GLY A 231 -8.41 -8.90 8.08
CA GLY A 231 -7.81 -7.68 8.60
C GLY A 231 -6.38 -7.86 9.10
N GLY A 232 -5.65 -6.75 9.06
CA GLY A 232 -4.24 -6.63 9.45
C GLY A 232 -3.26 -7.34 8.50
N GLY A 233 -2.03 -7.52 8.97
CA GLY A 233 -0.96 -8.12 8.18
C GLY A 233 0.40 -7.53 8.50
N PHE A 234 1.28 -7.51 7.49
CA PHE A 234 2.56 -6.83 7.60
C PHE A 234 3.01 -6.24 6.26
N LEU A 235 3.85 -5.20 6.36
CA LEU A 235 4.54 -4.52 5.27
C LEU A 235 6.04 -4.57 5.57
N PHE A 236 6.88 -4.85 4.58
CA PHE A 236 8.33 -4.77 4.72
C PHE A 236 8.99 -3.99 3.60
N LEU A 237 10.06 -3.27 3.95
CA LEU A 237 10.93 -2.53 3.03
C LEU A 237 12.35 -3.10 3.15
N GLY A 238 12.81 -3.76 2.09
CA GLY A 238 14.04 -4.55 2.04
C GLY A 238 13.82 -5.98 1.57
N ASP A 239 14.89 -6.77 1.52
CA ASP A 239 14.90 -8.11 0.92
C ASP A 239 15.00 -9.27 1.93
N ASP A 240 15.12 -9.00 3.23
CA ASP A 240 15.29 -10.05 4.27
C ASP A 240 14.08 -10.99 4.39
N LEU A 241 12.90 -10.52 4.00
CA LEU A 241 11.62 -11.23 4.12
C LEU A 241 11.09 -11.78 2.79
N VAL A 242 11.86 -11.70 1.70
CA VAL A 242 11.46 -12.25 0.41
C VAL A 242 11.43 -13.79 0.50
N PRO A 243 10.27 -14.46 0.31
CA PRO A 243 10.19 -15.90 0.44
C PRO A 243 10.93 -16.65 -0.67
N SER A 244 11.41 -17.86 -0.36
CA SER A 244 11.91 -18.79 -1.38
C SER A 244 10.75 -19.41 -2.18
N GLY A 245 10.96 -19.67 -3.48
CA GLY A 245 9.97 -20.35 -4.32
C GLY A 245 8.87 -19.43 -4.88
N MET A 246 9.10 -18.12 -4.89
CA MET A 246 8.20 -17.15 -5.50
C MET A 246 8.21 -17.24 -7.03
N SER A 247 7.04 -17.04 -7.64
CA SER A 247 6.92 -16.78 -9.08
C SER A 247 7.15 -15.31 -9.35
N TRP A 248 7.95 -15.00 -10.37
CA TRP A 248 8.30 -13.63 -10.73
C TRP A 248 7.69 -13.25 -12.08
N MET A 249 7.28 -11.99 -12.21
CA MET A 249 6.91 -11.42 -13.50
C MET A 249 7.63 -10.08 -13.69
N PRO A 250 8.04 -9.72 -14.93
CA PRO A 250 8.56 -8.40 -15.21
C PRO A 250 7.49 -7.33 -15.03
N VAL A 251 7.84 -6.28 -14.27
CA VAL A 251 7.09 -5.02 -14.21
C VAL A 251 7.72 -4.00 -15.15
N SER A 252 6.92 -3.04 -15.63
CA SER A 252 7.41 -2.00 -16.55
C SER A 252 8.42 -1.09 -15.87
N ALA A 253 9.65 -1.05 -16.38
CA ALA A 253 10.72 -0.22 -15.82
C ALA A 253 10.52 1.29 -16.04
N ASN A 254 9.70 1.69 -17.01
CA ASN A 254 9.48 3.09 -17.41
C ASN A 254 8.18 3.66 -16.84
N SER A 255 7.58 3.00 -15.85
CA SER A 255 6.39 3.49 -15.17
C SER A 255 6.71 3.79 -13.71
N LYS A 256 6.07 4.85 -13.20
CA LYS A 256 6.00 5.12 -11.76
C LYS A 256 5.14 4.08 -11.04
N HIS A 257 4.17 3.49 -11.72
CA HIS A 257 3.31 2.45 -11.17
C HIS A 257 3.93 1.05 -11.36
N TYR A 258 3.59 0.12 -10.47
CA TYR A 258 3.90 -1.30 -10.65
C TYR A 258 2.97 -1.90 -11.72
N LEU A 259 3.32 -1.66 -12.98
CA LEU A 259 2.55 -2.08 -14.14
C LEU A 259 3.04 -3.44 -14.65
N SER A 260 2.14 -4.40 -14.79
CA SER A 260 2.44 -5.72 -15.32
C SER A 260 2.84 -5.68 -16.80
N SER A 261 3.56 -6.71 -17.24
CA SER A 261 3.57 -7.10 -18.65
C SER A 261 2.15 -7.50 -19.10
N PRO A 262 1.84 -7.48 -20.42
CA PRO A 262 0.52 -7.88 -20.92
C PRO A 262 0.10 -9.27 -20.40
N ALA A 263 -1.13 -9.38 -19.92
CA ALA A 263 -1.69 -10.56 -19.27
C ALA A 263 -2.99 -11.02 -19.93
N GLU A 264 -3.32 -12.30 -19.73
CA GLU A 264 -4.59 -12.91 -20.14
C GLU A 264 -5.40 -13.34 -18.91
N VAL A 265 -6.71 -13.14 -18.95
CA VAL A 265 -7.59 -13.64 -17.90
C VAL A 265 -7.79 -15.14 -18.07
N PHE A 266 -7.58 -15.88 -16.98
CA PHE A 266 -7.92 -17.31 -16.88
C PHE A 266 -9.13 -17.46 -15.97
N PHE A 267 -10.06 -18.33 -16.37
CA PHE A 267 -11.22 -18.70 -15.55
C PHE A 267 -11.29 -20.23 -15.48
N ASP A 268 -11.31 -20.78 -14.26
CA ASP A 268 -11.21 -22.23 -14.04
C ASP A 268 -10.03 -22.90 -14.72
N GLY A 269 -8.87 -22.24 -14.69
CA GLY A 269 -7.64 -22.72 -15.31
C GLY A 269 -7.67 -22.71 -16.84
N LYS A 270 -8.71 -22.16 -17.47
CA LYS A 270 -8.81 -22.04 -18.93
C LYS A 270 -8.62 -20.59 -19.38
N PRO A 271 -7.88 -20.36 -20.47
CA PRO A 271 -7.77 -19.03 -21.07
C PRO A 271 -9.16 -18.57 -21.54
N THR A 272 -9.46 -17.29 -21.31
CA THR A 272 -10.76 -16.69 -21.66
C THR A 272 -10.74 -15.97 -23.02
N GLY A 273 -9.55 -15.71 -23.58
CA GLY A 273 -9.38 -14.87 -24.75
C GLY A 273 -9.33 -13.37 -24.46
N ILE A 274 -9.59 -12.94 -23.22
CA ILE A 274 -9.39 -11.55 -22.79
C ILE A 274 -7.89 -11.35 -22.53
N LYS A 275 -7.20 -10.79 -23.51
CA LYS A 275 -5.74 -10.70 -23.60
C LYS A 275 -5.25 -9.25 -23.56
N ASP A 276 -3.93 -9.11 -23.60
CA ASP A 276 -3.21 -7.84 -23.70
C ASP A 276 -3.51 -6.86 -22.57
N LEU A 277 -3.89 -7.38 -21.40
CA LEU A 277 -4.21 -6.58 -20.23
C LEU A 277 -2.96 -6.09 -19.53
N LYS A 278 -2.89 -4.78 -19.31
CA LYS A 278 -1.88 -4.19 -18.42
C LYS A 278 -2.55 -3.96 -17.06
N VAL A 279 -1.98 -4.55 -16.01
CA VAL A 279 -2.53 -4.52 -14.65
C VAL A 279 -1.63 -3.64 -13.79
N VAL A 280 -2.22 -2.70 -13.06
CA VAL A 280 -1.53 -1.94 -12.03
C VAL A 280 -1.71 -2.66 -10.69
N PHE A 281 -0.60 -2.93 -9.99
CA PHE A 281 -0.64 -3.46 -8.63
C PHE A 281 -0.72 -2.31 -7.62
N ASP A 282 -1.92 -2.06 -7.13
CA ASP A 282 -2.23 -0.94 -6.26
C ASP A 282 -2.86 -1.39 -4.94
N SER A 283 -2.14 -1.18 -3.83
CA SER A 283 -2.60 -1.45 -2.47
C SER A 283 -3.54 -0.35 -1.92
N GLY A 284 -3.52 0.85 -2.50
CA GLY A 284 -4.45 1.94 -2.18
C GLY A 284 -5.85 1.73 -2.79
N SER A 285 -6.03 0.68 -3.59
CA SER A 285 -7.30 0.31 -4.19
C SER A 285 -7.94 -0.89 -3.47
N SER A 286 -9.04 -0.67 -2.75
CA SER A 286 -9.72 -1.73 -1.97
C SER A 286 -10.25 -2.88 -2.84
N TYR A 287 -10.62 -2.59 -4.08
CA TYR A 287 -11.21 -3.53 -5.03
C TYR A 287 -10.39 -3.61 -6.32
N THR A 288 -10.58 -4.68 -7.08
CA THR A 288 -10.06 -4.77 -8.44
C THR A 288 -11.01 -4.06 -9.40
N TYR A 289 -10.50 -3.07 -10.12
CA TYR A 289 -11.23 -2.36 -11.15
C TYR A 289 -10.87 -2.88 -12.54
N PHE A 290 -11.89 -3.06 -13.38
CA PHE A 290 -11.73 -3.49 -14.76
C PHE A 290 -12.29 -2.44 -15.71
N GLY A 291 -11.62 -2.26 -16.86
CA GLY A 291 -12.23 -1.57 -17.98
C GLY A 291 -13.50 -2.29 -18.43
N PHE A 292 -14.47 -1.53 -18.96
CA PHE A 292 -15.83 -2.01 -19.24
C PHE A 292 -15.90 -3.36 -19.98
N GLN A 293 -15.13 -3.54 -21.05
CA GLN A 293 -15.14 -4.78 -21.84
C GLN A 293 -14.65 -5.99 -21.03
N VAL A 294 -13.58 -5.82 -20.25
CA VAL A 294 -13.02 -6.87 -19.40
C VAL A 294 -13.98 -7.20 -18.27
N TYR A 295 -14.57 -6.16 -17.66
CA TYR A 295 -15.56 -6.29 -16.61
C TYR A 295 -16.75 -7.15 -17.06
N GLU A 296 -17.36 -6.82 -18.21
CA GLU A 296 -18.50 -7.56 -18.75
C GLU A 296 -18.15 -9.01 -19.08
N GLY A 297 -16.96 -9.25 -19.64
CA GLY A 297 -16.45 -10.59 -19.92
C GLY A 297 -16.29 -11.43 -18.65
N VAL A 298 -15.66 -10.87 -17.61
CA VAL A 298 -15.48 -11.54 -16.31
C VAL A 298 -16.82 -11.76 -15.62
N LEU A 299 -17.70 -10.76 -15.60
CA LEU A 299 -19.02 -10.85 -15.00
C LEU A 299 -19.87 -11.95 -15.65
N THR A 300 -19.82 -12.07 -16.98
CA THR A 300 -20.48 -13.14 -17.73
C THR A 300 -19.98 -14.52 -17.32
N LEU A 301 -18.66 -14.69 -17.18
CA LEU A 301 -18.05 -15.95 -16.77
C LEU A 301 -18.45 -16.35 -15.34
N VAL A 302 -18.37 -15.41 -14.40
CA VAL A 302 -18.75 -15.63 -12.99
C VAL A 302 -20.25 -15.93 -12.89
N SER A 303 -21.10 -15.16 -13.56
CA SER A 303 -22.57 -15.32 -13.51
C SER A 303 -23.02 -16.68 -14.04
N LYS A 304 -22.39 -17.18 -15.12
CA LYS A 304 -22.65 -18.53 -15.66
C LYS A 304 -22.29 -19.63 -14.67
N ARG A 305 -21.25 -19.45 -13.86
CA ARG A 305 -20.80 -20.46 -12.89
C ARG A 305 -21.62 -20.47 -11.61
N VAL A 306 -21.93 -19.30 -11.07
CA VAL A 306 -22.59 -19.17 -9.75
C VAL A 306 -24.07 -19.56 -9.83
N GLY A 307 -24.67 -19.54 -11.02
CA GLY A 307 -26.06 -19.97 -11.23
C GLY A 307 -27.06 -19.06 -10.52
N VAL A 308 -27.53 -18.02 -11.21
CA VAL A 308 -28.67 -17.14 -10.85
C VAL A 308 -28.93 -16.97 -9.34
N PHE A 309 -27.94 -16.46 -8.61
CA PHE A 309 -28.21 -15.58 -7.48
C PHE A 309 -27.86 -14.17 -7.95
N PRO A 310 -28.59 -13.12 -7.53
CA PRO A 310 -28.12 -11.78 -7.78
C PRO A 310 -26.82 -11.65 -7.00
N LEU A 311 -25.69 -11.76 -7.70
CA LEU A 311 -24.45 -11.18 -7.22
C LEU A 311 -24.85 -9.76 -6.85
N ARG A 312 -24.71 -9.40 -5.56
CA ARG A 312 -24.77 -8.00 -5.18
C ARG A 312 -23.58 -7.37 -5.87
N VAL A 313 -23.81 -6.91 -7.09
CA VAL A 313 -22.87 -6.06 -7.78
C VAL A 313 -22.89 -4.78 -6.96
N ILE A 314 -21.86 -4.60 -6.14
CA ILE A 314 -21.59 -3.30 -5.52
C ILE A 314 -21.03 -2.45 -6.66
N PHE A 315 -21.92 -1.97 -7.53
CA PHE A 315 -21.56 -1.03 -8.57
C PHE A 315 -21.16 0.28 -7.90
N LYS A 316 -19.88 0.66 -7.97
CA LYS A 316 -19.51 2.05 -8.23
C LYS A 316 -19.25 2.14 -9.73
N LEU A 317 -20.34 2.38 -10.46
CA LEU A 317 -20.33 2.70 -11.87
C LEU A 317 -19.71 4.10 -12.02
N PHE A 318 -18.44 4.21 -12.35
CA PHE A 318 -17.92 5.42 -13.00
C PHE A 318 -17.87 5.12 -14.50
N LEU A 319 -19.00 5.32 -15.16
CA LEU A 319 -19.07 5.33 -16.62
C LEU A 319 -18.29 6.56 -17.11
N ARG A 320 -17.29 6.33 -17.95
CA ARG A 320 -16.62 7.37 -18.72
C ARG A 320 -17.17 7.35 -20.14
N ASN A 321 -17.56 8.51 -20.64
CA ASN A 321 -17.56 8.83 -22.08
C ASN A 321 -16.18 9.31 -22.48
#